data_AF-A0A4Q6BRU8-F1
#
_entry.id   AF-A0A4Q6BRU8-F1
#
_cell.length_a   1.000
_cell.length_b   1.000
_cell.length_c   1.000
_cell.angle_alpha   90.00
_cell.angle_beta   90.00
_cell.angle_gamma   90.00
#
_symmetry.space_group_name_H-M   'P 1'
#
loop_
_entity.id
_entity.type
_entity.pdbx_description
1 polymer ?
#
loop_
_entity_poly.entity_id
_entity_poly.type
_entity_poly.pdbx_seq_one_letter_code
_entity_poly.pdbx_strand_id
1 'polypeptide(L)'
;MNVAFRARTRAFGAAGAALVVLGTTAQSWAAGLYVTDRGVRPMGRGGAFVAGADDLGSIWYNPAGIREAGNAVLFDATLVNYSADYTRRTQVIDGSGVARIYEYPTVSSTTPVLPIPTLAASHHFGSRFTGAIGVYGPNAALQTFPAEIGGKPAASRYSLVSLGGSVLATISVGGAVKITDRFTVGANLQALVGSFTSRVYFNANPADRFLGAPEDPNYDTEAQLSAKPIIAPSGNLGLKYQFTDWLRVGVSGQLPQWINAPATVKTRLPDVALFDNAQQVGNSGRVKFTLPAILRAGVEFKQVWDTRRSLAVEV
;
A
#
# COMPACT_ATOMS: atom_id res chain seq x y z
N MET A 1 65.29 -21.18 9.29
CA MET A 1 64.12 -22.08 9.23
C MET A 1 62.97 -21.42 9.99
N ASN A 2 61.82 -21.29 9.32
CA ASN A 2 60.45 -21.04 9.83
C ASN A 2 60.20 -19.75 10.62
N VAL A 3 59.69 -18.70 9.95
CA VAL A 3 58.25 -18.41 9.70
C VAL A 3 57.53 -18.03 11.01
N ALA A 4 57.37 -16.71 11.21
CA ALA A 4 56.39 -16.15 12.12
C ALA A 4 55.49 -15.19 11.33
N PHE A 5 54.24 -15.62 11.21
CA PHE A 5 53.14 -15.05 10.47
C PHE A 5 52.79 -13.65 11.00
N ARG A 6 52.94 -12.61 10.17
CA ARG A 6 52.38 -11.27 10.49
C ARG A 6 50.87 -11.32 10.32
N ALA A 7 50.14 -11.47 11.43
CA ALA A 7 48.72 -11.17 11.48
C ALA A 7 48.50 -9.66 11.28
N ARG A 8 48.15 -9.24 10.06
CA ARG A 8 47.63 -7.89 9.82
C ARG A 8 46.15 -7.87 10.19
N THR A 9 45.88 -7.35 11.38
CA THR A 9 44.56 -6.98 11.87
C THR A 9 43.91 -5.99 10.89
N ARG A 10 42.97 -6.47 10.05
CA ARG A 10 42.03 -5.60 9.33
C ARG A 10 40.73 -5.53 10.13
N ALA A 11 40.81 -4.90 11.29
CA ALA A 11 39.65 -4.46 12.07
C ALA A 11 39.32 -3.00 11.71
N PHE A 12 39.05 -2.74 10.43
CA PHE A 12 38.53 -1.47 9.95
C PHE A 12 37.54 -1.79 8.83
N GLY A 13 36.24 -1.76 9.14
CA GLY A 13 35.19 -1.97 8.15
C GLY A 13 33.77 -2.06 8.71
N ALA A 14 33.60 -2.54 9.95
CA ALA A 14 32.25 -2.79 10.48
C ALA A 14 31.59 -1.60 11.19
N ALA A 15 32.34 -0.58 11.62
CA ALA A 15 31.79 0.56 12.38
C ALA A 15 31.49 1.81 11.53
N GLY A 16 31.95 1.85 10.27
CA GLY A 16 31.81 3.02 9.38
C GLY A 16 30.55 3.02 8.51
N ALA A 17 29.88 1.87 8.33
CA ALA A 17 28.70 1.75 7.47
C ALA A 17 27.39 2.17 8.16
N ALA A 18 27.41 2.39 9.48
CA ALA A 18 26.20 2.68 10.26
C ALA A 18 25.86 4.18 10.37
N LEU A 19 26.59 5.09 9.70
CA LEU A 19 26.56 6.51 10.07
C LEU A 19 26.37 7.56 8.96
N VAL A 20 25.84 7.21 7.77
CA VAL A 20 25.68 8.21 6.68
C VAL A 20 24.25 8.32 6.08
N VAL A 21 23.26 7.55 6.51
CA VAL A 21 21.85 7.73 6.03
C VAL A 21 20.91 8.18 7.16
N LEU A 22 21.40 9.01 8.08
CA LEU A 22 20.56 9.71 9.07
C LEU A 22 20.24 11.16 8.64
N GLY A 23 20.55 11.55 7.40
CA GLY A 23 20.68 12.95 7.00
C GLY A 23 19.61 13.56 6.10
N THR A 24 18.58 12.82 5.69
CA THR A 24 17.48 13.44 4.93
C THR A 24 16.15 12.92 5.46
N THR A 25 15.58 13.61 6.44
CA THR A 25 14.13 13.62 6.65
C THR A 25 13.51 14.36 5.45
N ALA A 26 13.51 13.75 4.28
CA ALA A 26 12.69 14.22 3.18
C ALA A 26 11.24 14.17 3.66
N GLN A 27 10.44 15.16 3.27
CA GLN A 27 9.00 15.11 3.49
C GLN A 27 8.48 13.81 2.90
N SER A 28 8.11 12.84 3.75
CA SER A 28 7.43 11.65 3.29
C SER A 28 6.01 12.05 2.91
N TRP A 29 5.74 12.15 1.61
CA TRP A 29 4.37 12.24 1.14
C TRP A 29 3.73 10.89 1.43
N ALA A 30 2.73 10.88 2.32
CA ALA A 30 2.11 9.66 2.83
C ALA A 30 1.79 8.70 1.67
N ALA A 31 2.04 7.40 1.87
CA ALA A 31 1.89 6.35 0.86
C ALA A 31 0.43 6.11 0.39
N GLY A 32 -0.49 6.98 0.79
CA GLY A 32 -1.89 7.02 0.36
C GLY A 32 -2.60 5.71 0.70
N LEU A 33 -2.95 4.96 -0.34
CA LEU A 33 -3.68 3.69 -0.23
C LEU A 33 -2.79 2.51 0.22
N TYR A 34 -1.49 2.57 -0.04
CA TYR A 34 -0.55 1.51 0.32
C TYR A 34 -0.02 1.76 1.73
N VAL A 35 -0.42 0.94 2.69
CA VAL A 35 -0.12 1.20 4.11
C VAL A 35 1.27 0.68 4.49
N THR A 36 1.76 -0.34 3.79
CA THR A 36 3.08 -0.93 4.03
C THR A 36 3.64 -1.57 2.77
N ASP A 37 4.96 -1.77 2.78
CA ASP A 37 5.67 -2.70 1.93
C ASP A 37 5.13 -4.13 2.02
N ARG A 38 5.45 -4.95 1.01
CA ARG A 38 4.89 -6.29 0.82
C ARG A 38 5.95 -7.37 0.81
N GLY A 39 5.57 -8.58 1.23
CA GLY A 39 6.45 -9.73 1.29
C GLY A 39 7.26 -9.77 2.58
N VAL A 40 7.51 -10.98 3.08
CA VAL A 40 8.15 -11.20 4.39
C VAL A 40 9.56 -10.61 4.44
N ARG A 41 10.36 -10.82 3.39
CA ARG A 41 11.75 -10.38 3.34
C ARG A 41 11.91 -8.87 3.12
N PRO A 42 11.18 -8.22 2.18
CA PRO A 42 11.18 -6.76 2.08
C PRO A 42 10.67 -6.08 3.34
N MET A 43 9.61 -6.60 3.97
CA MET A 43 9.06 -6.04 5.21
C MET A 43 10.06 -6.14 6.37
N GLY A 44 10.80 -7.24 6.50
CA GLY A 44 11.90 -7.39 7.46
C GLY A 44 13.08 -6.43 7.23
N ARG A 45 13.14 -5.78 6.06
CA ARG A 45 14.13 -4.75 5.70
C ARG A 45 13.53 -3.33 5.66
N GLY A 46 12.32 -3.13 6.18
CA GLY A 46 11.66 -1.82 6.14
C GLY A 46 11.41 -1.30 4.72
N GLY A 47 11.22 -2.19 3.74
CA GLY A 47 10.97 -1.83 2.35
C GLY A 47 12.20 -1.75 1.45
N ALA A 48 13.41 -1.79 2.02
CA ALA A 48 14.67 -1.73 1.27
C ALA A 48 14.92 -3.06 0.53
N PHE A 49 14.39 -3.17 -0.70
CA PHE A 49 14.44 -4.38 -1.52
C PHE A 49 14.42 -4.13 -3.05
N VAL A 50 14.88 -2.97 -3.52
CA VAL A 50 14.91 -2.61 -4.94
C VAL A 50 16.18 -3.13 -5.63
N ALA A 51 17.34 -2.95 -5.00
CA ALA A 51 18.62 -3.49 -5.45
C ALA A 51 18.80 -4.95 -5.02
N GLY A 52 18.36 -5.30 -3.80
CA GLY A 52 18.45 -6.64 -3.25
C GLY A 52 17.40 -7.62 -3.75
N ALA A 53 16.49 -7.19 -4.65
CA ALA A 53 15.45 -8.04 -5.22
C ALA A 53 16.04 -9.29 -5.90
N ASP A 54 16.10 -10.42 -5.21
CA ASP A 54 16.67 -11.69 -5.67
C ASP A 54 15.74 -12.89 -5.41
N ASP A 55 14.48 -12.62 -5.04
CA ASP A 55 13.38 -13.60 -4.93
C ASP A 55 12.17 -13.15 -5.78
N LEU A 56 11.07 -13.90 -5.73
CA LEU A 56 9.87 -13.57 -6.53
C LEU A 56 9.05 -12.39 -6.01
N GLY A 57 9.41 -11.78 -4.88
CA GLY A 57 8.93 -10.44 -4.51
C GLY A 57 9.39 -9.36 -5.51
N SER A 58 10.43 -9.67 -6.32
CA SER A 58 10.90 -8.85 -7.45
C SER A 58 9.80 -8.48 -8.45
N ILE A 59 8.71 -9.25 -8.56
CA ILE A 59 7.61 -8.93 -9.47
C ILE A 59 6.96 -7.56 -9.18
N TRP A 60 7.02 -7.12 -7.91
CA TRP A 60 6.57 -5.82 -7.43
C TRP A 60 7.72 -4.81 -7.26
N TYR A 61 8.82 -5.23 -6.64
CA TYR A 61 9.91 -4.31 -6.27
C TYR A 61 10.79 -3.93 -7.46
N ASN A 62 11.33 -4.91 -8.17
CA ASN A 62 12.23 -4.69 -9.29
C ASN A 62 12.26 -5.94 -10.19
N PRO A 63 11.54 -5.95 -11.32
CA PRO A 63 11.43 -7.12 -12.19
C PRO A 63 12.76 -7.71 -12.68
N ALA A 64 13.85 -6.93 -12.73
CA ALA A 64 15.17 -7.48 -13.06
C ALA A 64 15.65 -8.55 -12.05
N GLY A 65 15.12 -8.52 -10.82
CA GLY A 65 15.36 -9.52 -9.79
C GLY A 65 14.82 -10.92 -10.10
N ILE A 66 13.84 -11.04 -11.01
CA ILE A 66 13.27 -12.32 -11.43
C ILE A 66 14.36 -13.27 -11.95
N ARG A 67 15.40 -12.72 -12.59
CA ARG A 67 16.54 -13.52 -13.09
C ARG A 67 17.31 -14.20 -11.97
N GLU A 68 17.45 -13.53 -10.82
CA GLU A 68 18.17 -14.02 -9.65
C GLU A 68 17.32 -14.99 -8.82
N ALA A 69 16.00 -14.83 -8.84
CA ALA A 69 15.06 -15.75 -8.19
C ALA A 69 15.17 -17.19 -8.73
N GLY A 70 15.56 -17.38 -9.99
CA GLY A 70 15.79 -18.71 -10.54
C GLY A 70 14.51 -19.46 -10.90
N ASN A 71 14.58 -20.79 -10.86
CA ASN A 71 13.41 -21.66 -10.80
C ASN A 71 12.89 -21.66 -9.37
N ALA A 72 11.80 -20.95 -9.11
CA ALA A 72 11.29 -20.78 -7.77
C ALA A 72 9.76 -20.75 -7.75
N VAL A 73 9.22 -21.09 -6.58
CA VAL A 73 7.84 -20.83 -6.21
C VAL A 73 7.89 -20.06 -4.90
N LEU A 74 7.13 -18.97 -4.82
CA LEU A 74 7.00 -18.15 -3.62
C LEU A 74 5.55 -18.19 -3.17
N PHE A 75 5.36 -18.49 -1.90
CA PHE A 75 4.13 -18.25 -1.17
C PHE A 75 4.46 -17.46 0.08
N ASP A 76 3.82 -16.31 0.24
CA ASP A 76 3.83 -15.56 1.50
C ASP A 76 2.44 -14.98 1.79
N ALA A 77 2.23 -14.57 3.03
CA ALA A 77 1.02 -13.86 3.43
C ALA A 77 1.38 -12.77 4.45
N THR A 78 0.75 -11.60 4.31
CA THR A 78 0.87 -10.50 5.26
C THR A 78 -0.41 -10.38 6.07
N LEU A 79 -0.29 -10.17 7.38
CA LEU A 79 -1.38 -9.76 8.25
C LEU A 79 -1.24 -8.27 8.54
N VAL A 80 -2.21 -7.47 8.11
CA VAL A 80 -2.22 -6.03 8.38
C VAL A 80 -3.10 -5.78 9.60
N ASN A 81 -2.49 -5.38 10.70
CA ASN A 81 -3.20 -4.82 11.86
C ASN A 81 -2.92 -3.31 11.90
N TYR A 82 -3.87 -2.54 11.41
CA TYR A 82 -3.79 -1.09 11.33
C TYR A 82 -4.95 -0.45 12.06
N SER A 83 -4.64 0.56 12.86
CA SER A 83 -5.60 1.41 13.57
C SER A 83 -5.21 2.87 13.40
N ALA A 84 -6.21 3.73 13.30
CA ALA A 84 -6.06 5.18 13.30
C ALA A 84 -7.12 5.79 14.21
N ASP A 85 -6.71 6.79 14.98
CA ASP A 85 -7.57 7.57 15.85
C ASP A 85 -7.95 8.89 15.18
N TYR A 86 -9.21 9.27 15.30
CA TYR A 86 -9.73 10.52 14.77
C TYR A 86 -10.43 11.31 15.88
N THR A 87 -10.07 12.57 16.04
CA THR A 87 -10.71 13.50 16.98
C THR A 87 -11.06 14.77 16.24
N ARG A 88 -12.36 15.08 16.16
CA ARG A 88 -12.84 16.31 15.54
C ARG A 88 -12.91 17.43 16.57
N ARG A 89 -12.41 18.61 16.23
CA ARG A 89 -12.60 19.85 16.99
C ARG A 89 -13.30 20.85 16.09
N THR A 90 -14.36 21.47 16.58
CA THR A 90 -15.11 22.48 15.83
C THR A 90 -15.31 23.73 16.68
N GLN A 91 -15.45 24.88 16.02
CA GLN A 91 -15.78 26.14 16.68
C GLN A 91 -17.30 26.34 16.62
N VAL A 92 -17.93 26.43 17.78
CA VAL A 92 -19.37 26.65 17.94
C VAL A 92 -19.59 28.03 18.54
N ILE A 93 -20.47 28.82 17.95
CA ILE A 93 -20.93 30.08 18.56
C ILE A 93 -22.08 29.73 19.50
N ASP A 94 -21.93 30.07 20.78
CA ASP A 94 -22.99 29.83 21.76
C ASP A 94 -24.11 30.89 21.66
N GLY A 95 -25.18 30.72 22.44
CA GLY A 95 -26.30 31.66 22.48
C GLY A 95 -25.94 33.08 22.96
N SER A 96 -24.72 33.29 23.48
CA SER A 96 -24.20 34.61 23.86
C SER A 96 -23.32 35.26 22.78
N GLY A 97 -23.17 34.61 21.63
CA GLY A 97 -22.32 35.10 20.53
C GLY A 97 -20.83 34.80 20.72
N VAL A 98 -20.45 34.03 21.75
CA VAL A 98 -19.06 33.69 22.04
C VAL A 98 -18.68 32.41 21.31
N ALA A 99 -17.57 32.44 20.58
CA ALA A 99 -17.00 31.26 19.96
C ALA A 99 -16.32 30.36 21.01
N ARG A 100 -16.74 29.09 21.06
CA ARG A 100 -16.14 28.04 21.89
C ARG A 100 -15.65 26.90 21.03
N ILE A 101 -14.55 26.26 21.43
CA ILE A 101 -14.08 25.03 20.79
C ILE A 101 -14.79 23.86 21.45
N TYR A 102 -15.50 23.08 20.65
CA TYR A 102 -16.09 21.81 21.05
C TYR A 102 -15.26 20.66 20.47
N GLU A 103 -14.88 19.72 21.34
CA GLU A 103 -14.11 18.53 20.98
C GLU A 103 -15.01 17.30 21.04
N TYR A 104 -15.08 16.57 19.94
CA TYR A 104 -15.83 15.33 19.85
C TYR A 104 -15.02 14.18 20.45
N PRO A 105 -15.67 13.13 20.98
CA PRO A 105 -14.98 11.93 21.42
C PRO A 105 -14.07 11.35 20.33
N THR A 106 -12.87 10.94 20.72
CA THR A 106 -11.94 10.23 19.83
C THR A 106 -12.55 8.92 19.38
N VAL A 107 -12.46 8.65 18.08
CA VAL A 107 -12.91 7.41 17.46
C VAL A 107 -11.74 6.65 16.87
N SER A 108 -11.59 5.40 17.30
CA SER A 108 -10.56 4.49 16.81
C SER A 108 -11.11 3.60 15.71
N SER A 109 -10.36 3.44 14.63
CA SER A 109 -10.65 2.46 13.59
C SER A 109 -10.06 1.10 13.92
N THR A 110 -10.68 0.08 13.32
CA THR A 110 -10.16 -1.28 13.30
C THR A 110 -9.96 -1.73 11.85
N THR A 111 -9.14 -2.76 11.67
CA THR A 111 -9.00 -3.47 10.39
C THR A 111 -9.26 -4.96 10.60
N PRO A 112 -9.86 -5.64 9.61
CA PRO A 112 -9.96 -7.09 9.67
C PRO A 112 -8.56 -7.69 9.49
N VAL A 113 -8.14 -8.53 10.44
CA VAL A 113 -6.86 -9.24 10.38
C VAL A 113 -7.02 -10.48 9.50
N LEU A 114 -6.95 -10.28 8.17
CA LEU A 114 -7.05 -11.33 7.16
C LEU A 114 -5.71 -11.51 6.45
N PRO A 115 -5.32 -12.75 6.09
CA PRO A 115 -4.10 -13.00 5.33
C PRO A 115 -4.23 -12.42 3.91
N ILE A 116 -3.26 -11.58 3.54
CA ILE A 116 -3.10 -11.05 2.18
C ILE A 116 -1.99 -11.85 1.50
N PRO A 117 -2.32 -12.81 0.61
CA PRO A 117 -1.33 -13.70 0.04
C PRO A 117 -0.56 -13.08 -1.14
N THR A 118 0.65 -13.58 -1.32
CA THR A 118 1.43 -13.51 -2.56
C THR A 118 1.68 -14.94 -3.02
N LEU A 119 1.33 -15.25 -4.27
CA LEU A 119 1.71 -16.49 -4.92
C LEU A 119 2.42 -16.14 -6.23
N ALA A 120 3.63 -16.63 -6.41
CA ALA A 120 4.39 -16.41 -7.63
C ALA A 120 5.21 -17.64 -8.00
N ALA A 121 5.48 -17.79 -9.29
CA ALA A 121 6.35 -18.83 -9.82
C ALA A 121 7.23 -18.27 -10.93
N SER A 122 8.44 -18.79 -11.06
CA SER A 122 9.37 -18.46 -12.13
C SER A 122 10.06 -19.68 -12.73
N HIS A 123 10.46 -19.53 -13.98
CA HIS A 123 11.19 -20.56 -14.72
C HIS A 123 12.29 -19.95 -15.59
N HIS A 124 13.49 -20.54 -15.51
CA HIS A 124 14.64 -20.24 -16.36
C HIS A 124 14.46 -20.86 -17.74
N PHE A 125 14.58 -20.02 -18.77
CA PHE A 125 14.59 -20.44 -20.15
C PHE A 125 15.98 -20.17 -20.72
N GLY A 126 16.78 -21.24 -20.84
CA GLY A 126 18.17 -21.14 -21.26
C GLY A 126 19.05 -20.37 -20.28
N SER A 127 20.13 -19.76 -20.78
CA SER A 127 21.13 -19.09 -19.93
C SER A 127 20.78 -17.65 -19.55
N ARG A 128 19.92 -16.98 -20.33
CA ARG A 128 19.72 -15.53 -20.26
C ARG A 128 18.34 -15.09 -19.80
N PHE A 129 17.27 -15.86 -20.04
CA PHE A 129 15.90 -15.41 -19.78
C PHE A 129 15.25 -16.17 -18.61
N THR A 130 14.39 -15.47 -17.88
CA THR A 130 13.56 -16.03 -16.82
C THR A 130 12.17 -15.44 -16.92
N GLY A 131 11.16 -16.30 -17.08
CA GLY A 131 9.76 -15.88 -17.02
C GLY A 131 9.21 -16.03 -15.62
N ALA A 132 8.24 -15.19 -15.25
CA ALA A 132 7.52 -15.28 -14.00
C ALA A 132 6.04 -14.92 -14.17
N ILE A 133 5.22 -15.53 -13.32
CA ILE A 133 3.81 -15.21 -13.13
C ILE A 133 3.55 -15.04 -11.63
N GLY A 134 2.58 -14.21 -11.27
CA GLY A 134 2.17 -14.09 -9.88
C GLY A 134 0.83 -13.41 -9.69
N VAL A 135 0.24 -13.66 -8.52
CA VAL A 135 -0.97 -13.00 -8.03
C VAL A 135 -0.72 -12.57 -6.60
N TYR A 136 -1.13 -11.34 -6.28
CA TYR A 136 -0.86 -10.79 -4.95
C TYR A 136 -1.84 -9.68 -4.58
N GLY A 137 -2.28 -9.61 -3.32
CA GLY A 137 -3.19 -8.55 -2.85
C GLY A 137 -2.45 -7.27 -2.45
N PRO A 138 -2.94 -6.05 -2.67
CA PRO A 138 -2.30 -4.86 -2.09
C PRO A 138 -2.36 -4.90 -0.56
N ASN A 139 -1.30 -4.49 0.13
CA ASN A 139 -1.30 -4.31 1.59
C ASN A 139 -2.06 -3.03 1.96
N ALA A 140 -3.38 -3.08 1.77
CA ALA A 140 -4.31 -1.99 2.06
C ALA A 140 -5.01 -2.25 3.40
N ALA A 141 -5.12 -1.21 4.23
CA ALA A 141 -5.92 -1.26 5.45
C ALA A 141 -7.41 -1.08 5.10
N LEU A 142 -8.19 -2.16 5.19
CA LEU A 142 -9.65 -2.10 5.04
C LEU A 142 -10.30 -1.56 6.31
N GLN A 143 -10.06 -0.28 6.61
CA GLN A 143 -10.47 0.35 7.86
C GLN A 143 -11.99 0.38 8.03
N THR A 144 -12.42 0.21 9.28
CA THR A 144 -13.78 0.45 9.73
C THR A 144 -13.75 1.33 10.96
N PHE A 145 -14.45 2.46 10.90
CA PHE A 145 -14.73 3.32 12.04
C PHE A 145 -16.16 3.04 12.52
N PRO A 146 -16.40 2.94 13.84
CA PRO A 146 -17.76 2.81 14.35
C PRO A 146 -18.57 4.07 14.00
N ALA A 147 -19.82 3.88 13.59
CA ALA A 147 -20.73 4.98 13.29
C ALA A 147 -21.22 5.71 14.55
N GLU A 148 -21.06 5.09 15.73
CA GLU A 148 -21.50 5.60 17.02
C GLU A 148 -20.47 5.29 18.13
N ILE A 149 -20.39 6.17 19.14
CA ILE A 149 -19.63 5.99 20.37
C ILE A 149 -20.58 6.25 21.55
N GLY A 150 -20.74 5.27 22.44
CA GLY A 150 -21.58 5.43 23.64
C GLY A 150 -23.03 5.79 23.32
N GLY A 151 -23.58 5.24 22.23
CA GLY A 151 -24.95 5.53 21.75
C GLY A 151 -25.12 6.91 21.11
N LYS A 152 -24.02 7.61 20.81
CA LYS A 152 -24.04 8.90 20.09
C LYS A 152 -23.32 8.79 18.75
N PRO A 153 -23.82 9.44 17.69
CA PRO A 153 -23.16 9.40 16.37
C PRO A 153 -21.72 9.91 16.39
N ALA A 154 -20.81 9.11 15.84
CA ALA A 154 -19.39 9.41 15.78
C ALA A 154 -19.11 10.52 14.77
N ALA A 155 -18.16 11.40 15.08
CA ALA A 155 -17.80 12.50 14.18
C ALA A 155 -17.13 12.03 12.87
N SER A 156 -16.50 10.84 12.86
CA SER A 156 -15.83 10.26 11.68
C SER A 156 -16.79 9.74 10.60
N ARG A 157 -18.09 9.59 10.92
CA ARG A 157 -19.07 8.93 10.03
C ARG A 157 -19.23 9.60 8.67
N TYR A 158 -18.93 10.90 8.59
CA TYR A 158 -18.93 11.69 7.35
C TYR A 158 -17.63 11.57 6.53
N SER A 159 -16.59 10.96 7.08
CA SER A 159 -15.31 10.74 6.39
C SER A 159 -15.19 9.30 5.90
N LEU A 160 -15.36 8.33 6.81
CA LEU A 160 -15.32 6.91 6.47
C LEU A 160 -16.02 6.11 7.57
N VAL A 161 -16.93 5.23 7.17
CA VAL A 161 -17.49 4.20 8.06
C VAL A 161 -16.78 2.87 7.83
N SER A 162 -16.65 2.42 6.58
CA SER A 162 -16.03 1.12 6.31
C SER A 162 -15.54 0.99 4.88
N LEU A 163 -14.38 0.35 4.71
CA LEU A 163 -13.90 -0.20 3.43
C LEU A 163 -14.13 -1.72 3.32
N GLY A 164 -14.82 -2.30 4.30
CA GLY A 164 -15.10 -3.73 4.39
C GLY A 164 -15.87 -4.26 3.17
N GLY A 165 -15.57 -5.49 2.77
CA GLY A 165 -16.11 -6.10 1.56
C GLY A 165 -15.36 -5.72 0.27
N SER A 166 -14.29 -4.94 0.36
CA SER A 166 -13.35 -4.73 -0.74
C SER A 166 -12.47 -5.97 -0.92
N VAL A 167 -12.26 -6.38 -2.17
CA VAL A 167 -11.39 -7.51 -2.54
C VAL A 167 -10.59 -7.06 -3.74
N LEU A 168 -9.28 -6.92 -3.58
CA LEU A 168 -8.38 -6.44 -4.63
C LEU A 168 -7.21 -7.40 -4.77
N ALA A 169 -6.80 -7.68 -6.00
CA ALA A 169 -5.62 -8.46 -6.32
C ALA A 169 -4.94 -7.89 -7.56
N THR A 170 -3.62 -8.00 -7.61
CA THR A 170 -2.84 -7.73 -8.81
C THR A 170 -2.40 -9.05 -9.39
N ILE A 171 -2.69 -9.26 -10.68
CA ILE A 171 -2.15 -10.36 -11.46
C ILE A 171 -0.98 -9.80 -12.26
N SER A 172 0.14 -10.53 -12.31
CA SER A 172 1.35 -10.12 -13.02
C SER A 172 1.93 -11.26 -13.84
N VAL A 173 2.42 -10.91 -15.03
CA VAL A 173 3.18 -11.78 -15.93
C VAL A 173 4.36 -10.99 -16.48
N GLY A 174 5.53 -11.60 -16.53
CA GLY A 174 6.70 -10.93 -17.05
C GLY A 174 7.95 -11.77 -16.98
N GLY A 175 9.09 -11.10 -16.95
CA GLY A 175 10.36 -11.78 -16.90
C GLY A 175 11.56 -10.85 -16.86
N ALA A 176 12.73 -11.46 -16.77
CA ALA A 176 14.01 -10.78 -16.77
C ALA A 176 14.99 -11.42 -17.74
N VAL A 177 15.82 -10.58 -18.35
CA VAL A 177 16.90 -10.95 -19.25
C VAL A 177 18.24 -10.45 -18.72
N LYS A 178 19.19 -11.37 -18.65
CA LYS A 178 20.58 -11.09 -18.34
C LYS A 178 21.27 -10.56 -19.60
N ILE A 179 21.58 -9.27 -19.63
CA ILE A 179 22.26 -8.62 -20.75
C ILE A 179 23.76 -8.90 -20.68
N THR A 180 24.35 -8.76 -19.49
CA THR A 180 25.75 -9.12 -19.20
C THR A 180 25.82 -9.85 -17.86
N ASP A 181 26.99 -10.32 -17.45
CA ASP A 181 27.19 -10.91 -16.12
C ASP A 181 26.89 -9.97 -14.95
N ARG A 182 26.85 -8.66 -15.21
CA ARG A 182 26.65 -7.62 -14.20
C ARG A 182 25.37 -6.82 -14.41
N PHE A 183 24.70 -6.94 -15.56
CA PHE A 183 23.55 -6.12 -15.91
C PHE A 183 22.34 -6.96 -16.31
N THR A 184 21.23 -6.73 -15.61
CA THR A 184 19.96 -7.42 -15.83
C THR A 184 18.84 -6.40 -15.99
N VAL A 185 17.96 -6.68 -16.94
CA VAL A 185 16.74 -5.90 -17.22
C VAL A 185 15.55 -6.82 -17.03
N GLY A 186 14.49 -6.34 -16.41
CA GLY A 186 13.24 -7.08 -16.33
C GLY A 186 12.03 -6.19 -16.55
N ALA A 187 10.95 -6.80 -17.01
CA ALA A 187 9.69 -6.10 -17.24
C ALA A 187 8.51 -7.02 -16.96
N ASN A 188 7.47 -6.45 -16.37
CA ASN A 188 6.23 -7.15 -16.07
C ASN A 188 5.03 -6.34 -16.56
N LEU A 189 4.04 -7.02 -17.10
CA LEU A 189 2.68 -6.51 -17.23
C LEU A 189 1.91 -6.90 -15.97
N GLN A 190 1.06 -6.01 -15.49
CA GLN A 190 0.23 -6.29 -14.32
C GLN A 190 -1.15 -5.64 -14.44
N ALA A 191 -2.15 -6.19 -13.78
CA ALA A 191 -3.48 -5.60 -13.71
C ALA A 191 -4.03 -5.73 -12.29
N LEU A 192 -4.47 -4.60 -11.72
CA LEU A 192 -5.27 -4.60 -10.51
C LEU A 192 -6.70 -4.98 -10.86
N VAL A 193 -7.21 -6.02 -10.22
CA VAL A 193 -8.54 -6.57 -10.43
C VAL A 193 -9.30 -6.68 -9.13
N GLY A 194 -10.63 -6.63 -9.19
CA GLY A 194 -11.49 -6.96 -8.05
C GLY A 194 -12.67 -6.01 -7.88
N SER A 195 -13.02 -5.74 -6.63
CA SER A 195 -14.13 -4.87 -6.22
C SER A 195 -13.75 -3.98 -5.05
N PHE A 196 -14.19 -2.74 -5.09
CA PHE A 196 -14.00 -1.78 -4.01
C PHE A 196 -15.36 -1.37 -3.43
N THR A 197 -15.49 -1.44 -2.12
CA THR A 197 -16.69 -1.03 -1.39
C THR A 197 -16.32 0.00 -0.34
N SER A 198 -17.08 1.10 -0.27
CA SER A 198 -16.94 2.14 0.75
C SER A 198 -18.30 2.53 1.29
N ARG A 199 -18.37 2.73 2.62
CA ARG A 199 -19.55 3.25 3.32
C ARG A 199 -19.20 4.56 4.01
N VAL A 200 -20.09 5.53 3.88
CA VAL A 200 -20.00 6.86 4.49
C VAL A 200 -21.41 7.38 4.75
N TYR A 201 -21.58 8.29 5.71
CA TYR A 201 -22.80 9.07 5.84
C TYR A 201 -22.69 10.40 5.10
N PHE A 202 -23.80 10.85 4.53
CA PHE A 202 -23.96 12.21 4.05
C PHE A 202 -24.96 12.95 4.95
N ASN A 203 -24.64 14.18 5.32
CA ASN A 203 -25.59 15.06 5.99
C ASN A 203 -26.62 15.54 4.95
N ALA A 204 -27.88 15.13 5.11
CA ALA A 204 -28.99 15.56 4.27
C ALA A 204 -29.90 16.60 4.95
N ASN A 205 -29.46 17.21 6.06
CA ASN A 205 -30.19 18.29 6.72
C ASN A 205 -30.24 19.53 5.79
N PRO A 206 -31.43 20.08 5.51
CA PRO A 206 -31.56 21.33 4.79
C PRO A 206 -30.71 22.47 5.38
N ALA A 207 -30.14 23.30 4.49
CA ALA A 207 -29.23 24.38 4.88
C ALA A 207 -29.94 25.55 5.59
N ASP A 208 -31.27 25.53 5.69
CA ASP A 208 -32.08 26.57 6.31
C ASP A 208 -31.92 26.66 7.84
N ARG A 209 -31.40 25.60 8.48
CA ARG A 209 -31.24 25.47 9.93
C ARG A 209 -32.54 25.68 10.72
N PHE A 210 -33.68 25.59 10.04
CA PHE A 210 -35.00 25.78 10.65
C PHE A 210 -35.53 24.45 11.20
N LEU A 211 -35.30 23.37 10.45
CA LEU A 211 -35.84 22.04 10.78
C LEU A 211 -34.98 21.24 11.75
N GLY A 212 -33.68 21.54 11.85
CA GLY A 212 -32.75 20.83 12.72
C GLY A 212 -31.41 21.54 12.87
N ALA A 213 -30.64 21.12 13.87
CA ALA A 213 -29.29 21.63 14.08
C ALA A 213 -28.34 21.21 12.93
N PRO A 214 -27.32 22.02 12.58
CA PRO A 214 -26.32 21.60 11.60
C PRO A 214 -25.72 20.23 11.94
N GLU A 215 -25.66 19.31 10.96
CA GLU A 215 -25.21 17.92 11.15
C GLU A 215 -26.05 17.10 12.15
N ASP A 216 -27.32 17.44 12.33
CA ASP A 216 -28.28 16.63 13.08
C ASP A 216 -28.31 15.19 12.50
N PRO A 217 -27.90 14.18 13.28
CA PRO A 217 -27.82 12.80 12.81
C PRO A 217 -29.14 12.21 12.33
N ASN A 218 -30.29 12.76 12.75
CA ASN A 218 -31.60 12.31 12.28
C ASN A 218 -31.79 12.53 10.77
N TYR A 219 -30.97 13.38 10.16
CA TYR A 219 -30.98 13.68 8.73
C TYR A 219 -29.81 13.00 7.98
N ASP A 220 -29.09 12.09 8.62
CA ASP A 220 -27.98 11.41 7.98
C ASP A 220 -28.44 10.31 7.02
N THR A 221 -27.90 10.32 5.82
CA THR A 221 -28.11 9.29 4.80
C THR A 221 -26.89 8.39 4.73
N GLU A 222 -27.03 7.10 5.05
CA GLU A 222 -25.93 6.15 4.83
C GLU A 222 -25.82 5.88 3.33
N ALA A 223 -24.63 6.05 2.76
CA ALA A 223 -24.33 5.74 1.37
C ALA A 223 -23.28 4.63 1.29
N GLN A 224 -23.58 3.61 0.49
CA GLN A 224 -22.66 2.55 0.12
C GLN A 224 -22.32 2.66 -1.36
N LEU A 225 -21.05 2.92 -1.65
CA LEU A 225 -20.46 2.83 -2.99
C LEU A 225 -19.87 1.43 -3.20
N SER A 226 -20.21 0.78 -4.31
CA SER A 226 -19.59 -0.48 -4.73
C SER A 226 -19.16 -0.40 -6.19
N ALA A 227 -17.84 -0.39 -6.44
CA ALA A 227 -17.22 -0.36 -7.76
C ALA A 227 -16.76 -1.77 -8.15
N LYS A 228 -17.38 -2.35 -9.18
CA LYS A 228 -17.07 -3.70 -9.67
C LYS A 228 -17.62 -3.94 -11.09
N PRO A 229 -16.90 -4.67 -11.96
CA PRO A 229 -15.52 -5.13 -11.78
C PRO A 229 -14.51 -4.00 -11.99
N ILE A 230 -13.46 -3.97 -11.16
CA ILE A 230 -12.25 -3.16 -11.40
C ILE A 230 -11.30 -3.97 -12.26
N ILE A 231 -10.79 -3.36 -13.33
CA ILE A 231 -9.70 -3.87 -14.16
C ILE A 231 -8.84 -2.67 -14.52
N ALA A 232 -7.65 -2.57 -13.91
CA ALA A 232 -6.73 -1.46 -14.11
C ALA A 232 -5.34 -1.97 -14.50
N PRO A 233 -5.02 -2.04 -15.81
CA PRO A 233 -3.73 -2.49 -16.30
C PRO A 233 -2.62 -1.47 -15.98
N SER A 234 -1.38 -1.96 -15.87
CA SER A 234 -0.14 -1.21 -15.67
C SER A 234 1.05 -2.09 -16.08
N GLY A 235 2.26 -1.54 -15.99
CA GLY A 235 3.49 -2.24 -16.30
C GLY A 235 4.64 -1.75 -15.42
N ASN A 236 5.57 -2.66 -15.14
CA ASN A 236 6.76 -2.39 -14.35
C ASN A 236 8.00 -2.65 -15.20
N LEU A 237 9.01 -1.80 -15.08
CA LEU A 237 10.34 -1.98 -15.66
C LEU A 237 11.37 -1.93 -14.53
N GLY A 238 12.36 -2.80 -14.61
CA GLY A 238 13.41 -2.93 -13.60
C GLY A 238 14.78 -3.06 -14.24
N LEU A 239 15.77 -2.40 -13.64
CA LEU A 239 17.17 -2.46 -13.99
C LEU A 239 17.96 -2.84 -12.73
N LYS A 240 18.94 -3.73 -12.88
CA LYS A 240 19.90 -4.06 -11.83
C LYS A 240 21.30 -4.09 -12.41
N TYR A 241 22.23 -3.41 -11.74
CA TYR A 241 23.64 -3.41 -12.07
C TYR A 241 24.49 -3.78 -10.86
N GLN A 242 25.37 -4.76 -11.04
CA GLN A 242 26.33 -5.22 -10.04
C GLN A 242 27.70 -4.60 -10.35
N PHE A 243 28.09 -3.58 -9.59
CA PHE A 243 29.37 -2.90 -9.77
C PHE A 243 30.54 -3.79 -9.36
N THR A 244 30.39 -4.44 -8.21
CA THR A 244 31.35 -5.37 -7.62
C THR A 244 30.60 -6.53 -6.97
N ASP A 245 31.30 -7.52 -6.42
CA ASP A 245 30.67 -8.64 -5.71
C ASP A 245 29.92 -8.21 -4.43
N TRP A 246 30.23 -7.01 -3.92
CA TRP A 246 29.66 -6.47 -2.70
C TRP A 246 28.81 -5.22 -2.90
N LEU A 247 28.75 -4.63 -4.11
CA LEU A 247 27.97 -3.43 -4.40
C LEU A 247 27.04 -3.64 -5.59
N ARG A 248 25.76 -3.38 -5.36
CA ARG A 248 24.71 -3.46 -6.37
C ARG A 248 23.79 -2.25 -6.32
N VAL A 249 23.31 -1.84 -7.47
CA VAL A 249 22.30 -0.79 -7.62
C VAL A 249 21.10 -1.33 -8.38
N GLY A 250 19.91 -0.94 -7.95
CA GLY A 250 18.66 -1.26 -8.61
C GLY A 250 17.84 0.01 -8.84
N VAL A 251 17.17 0.07 -9.99
CA VAL A 251 16.18 1.11 -10.29
C VAL A 251 14.97 0.41 -10.89
N SER A 252 13.77 0.77 -10.45
CA SER A 252 12.53 0.27 -11.02
C SER A 252 11.47 1.35 -11.14
N GLY A 253 10.66 1.25 -12.18
CA GLY A 253 9.53 2.13 -12.43
C GLY A 253 8.26 1.31 -12.64
N GLN A 254 7.16 1.77 -12.06
CA GLN A 254 5.81 1.25 -12.27
C GLN A 254 4.95 2.35 -12.87
N LEU A 255 4.24 2.03 -13.95
CA LEU A 255 3.29 2.94 -14.58
C LEU A 255 2.06 3.18 -13.69
N PRO A 256 1.39 4.34 -13.82
CA PRO A 256 0.13 4.59 -13.15
C PRO A 256 -0.92 3.50 -13.44
N GLN A 257 -1.87 3.32 -12.53
CA GLN A 257 -3.06 2.50 -12.78
C GLN A 257 -4.28 3.42 -12.88
N TRP A 258 -4.87 3.48 -14.06
CA TRP A 258 -6.11 4.22 -14.29
C TRP A 258 -7.31 3.35 -13.94
N ILE A 259 -7.98 3.68 -12.86
CA ILE A 259 -9.19 2.98 -12.43
C ILE A 259 -10.36 3.68 -13.06
N ASN A 260 -11.12 2.95 -13.88
CA ASN A 260 -12.36 3.39 -14.47
C ASN A 260 -13.35 2.23 -14.43
N ALA A 261 -14.15 2.18 -13.37
CA ALA A 261 -15.03 1.05 -13.10
C ALA A 261 -16.49 1.48 -12.99
N PRO A 262 -17.44 0.68 -13.51
CA PRO A 262 -18.85 0.87 -13.17
C PRO A 262 -19.04 0.73 -11.66
N ALA A 263 -19.92 1.55 -11.11
CA ALA A 263 -20.21 1.56 -9.70
C ALA A 263 -21.71 1.61 -9.45
N THR A 264 -22.09 1.16 -8.27
CA THR A 264 -23.45 1.33 -7.74
C THR A 264 -23.37 2.12 -6.44
N VAL A 265 -24.28 3.07 -6.26
CA VAL A 265 -24.44 3.80 -5.01
C VAL A 265 -25.80 3.43 -4.44
N LYS A 266 -25.84 2.89 -3.23
CA LYS A 266 -27.10 2.63 -2.51
C LYS A 266 -27.17 3.55 -1.31
N THR A 267 -28.30 4.21 -1.11
CA THR A 267 -28.52 5.10 0.03
C THR A 267 -29.62 4.55 0.93
N ARG A 268 -29.42 4.63 2.25
CA ARG A 268 -30.50 4.54 3.25
C ARG A 268 -30.87 5.96 3.64
N LEU A 269 -32.02 6.43 3.18
CA LEU A 269 -32.54 7.77 3.47
C LEU A 269 -32.95 7.88 4.95
N PRO A 270 -32.97 9.10 5.52
CA PRO A 270 -33.34 9.31 6.91
C PRO A 270 -34.83 9.06 7.14
N ASP A 271 -35.18 8.62 8.35
CA ASP A 271 -36.55 8.32 8.77
C ASP A 271 -37.17 9.53 9.48
N VAL A 272 -37.35 10.62 8.73
CA VAL A 272 -37.97 11.87 9.21
C VAL A 272 -39.00 12.35 8.19
N ALA A 273 -40.01 13.08 8.66
CA ALA A 273 -41.17 13.51 7.86
C ALA A 273 -40.83 14.14 6.49
N LEU A 274 -39.68 14.82 6.39
CA LEU A 274 -39.21 15.43 5.14
C LEU A 274 -38.87 14.39 4.05
N PHE A 275 -38.52 13.17 4.45
CA PHE A 275 -38.10 12.08 3.57
C PHE A 275 -39.15 10.95 3.44
N ASP A 276 -40.34 11.06 4.05
CA ASP A 276 -41.39 10.01 4.04
C ASP A 276 -41.77 9.52 2.63
N ASN A 277 -41.70 10.41 1.63
CA ASN A 277 -41.97 10.11 0.23
C ASN A 277 -40.71 10.17 -0.66
N ALA A 278 -39.54 10.37 -0.06
CA ALA A 278 -38.29 10.41 -0.77
C ALA A 278 -37.84 8.99 -1.10
N GLN A 279 -37.37 8.79 -2.33
CA GLN A 279 -36.80 7.53 -2.76
C GLN A 279 -35.58 7.77 -3.63
N GLN A 280 -34.64 6.84 -3.58
CA GLN A 280 -33.51 6.84 -4.48
C GLN A 280 -33.98 6.44 -5.89
N VAL A 281 -33.92 7.37 -6.85
CA VAL A 281 -34.17 7.09 -8.27
C VAL A 281 -32.85 6.82 -8.98
N GLY A 282 -32.64 5.57 -9.41
CA GLY A 282 -31.40 5.12 -10.05
C GLY A 282 -30.23 4.96 -9.07
N ASN A 283 -29.30 4.09 -9.40
CA ASN A 283 -28.15 3.78 -8.53
C ASN A 283 -26.84 3.60 -9.30
N SER A 284 -26.84 3.86 -10.61
CA SER A 284 -25.67 3.67 -11.45
C SER A 284 -24.70 4.84 -11.30
N GLY A 285 -23.42 4.51 -11.24
CA GLY A 285 -22.34 5.47 -11.17
C GLY A 285 -21.10 4.94 -11.86
N ARG A 286 -20.04 5.76 -11.86
CA ARG A 286 -18.73 5.37 -12.38
C ARG A 286 -17.66 5.99 -11.51
N VAL A 287 -16.73 5.16 -11.05
CA VAL A 287 -15.59 5.60 -10.24
C VAL A 287 -14.39 5.75 -11.16
N LYS A 288 -13.79 6.94 -11.15
CA LYS A 288 -12.59 7.28 -11.91
C LYS A 288 -11.55 7.90 -10.98
N PHE A 289 -10.39 7.27 -10.86
CA PHE A 289 -9.23 7.83 -10.19
C PHE A 289 -7.96 7.14 -10.70
N THR A 290 -6.81 7.73 -10.38
CA THR A 290 -5.51 7.23 -10.84
C THR A 290 -4.66 6.90 -9.64
N LEU A 291 -4.15 5.68 -9.57
CA LEU A 291 -3.04 5.37 -8.68
C LEU A 291 -1.74 5.85 -9.35
N PRO A 292 -0.90 6.62 -8.63
CA PRO A 292 0.25 7.29 -9.22
C PRO A 292 1.29 6.29 -9.74
N ALA A 293 2.14 6.77 -10.66
CA ALA A 293 3.36 6.06 -11.01
C ALA A 293 4.26 5.93 -9.78
N ILE A 294 5.07 4.87 -9.73
CA ILE A 294 6.05 4.67 -8.66
C ILE A 294 7.43 4.58 -9.30
N LEU A 295 8.38 5.36 -8.80
CA LEU A 295 9.80 5.22 -9.11
C LEU A 295 10.51 4.79 -7.84
N ARG A 296 11.34 3.75 -7.94
CA ARG A 296 12.16 3.25 -6.85
C ARG A 296 13.60 3.15 -7.30
N ALA A 297 14.51 3.46 -6.40
CA ALA A 297 15.93 3.22 -6.55
C ALA A 297 16.46 2.70 -5.23
N GLY A 298 17.52 1.89 -5.30
CA GLY A 298 18.19 1.43 -4.10
C GLY A 298 19.62 1.00 -4.36
N VAL A 299 20.39 0.91 -3.28
CA VAL A 299 21.78 0.45 -3.29
C VAL A 299 21.92 -0.64 -2.23
N GLU A 300 22.41 -1.81 -2.63
CA GLU A 300 22.69 -2.92 -1.73
C GLU A 300 24.21 -3.09 -1.57
N PHE A 301 24.66 -3.10 -0.31
CA PHE A 301 25.99 -3.52 0.10
C PHE A 301 25.91 -4.92 0.70
N LYS A 302 26.48 -5.92 0.02
CA LYS A 302 26.42 -7.32 0.44
C LYS A 302 27.82 -7.84 0.77
N GLN A 303 28.12 -8.02 2.05
CA GLN A 303 29.32 -8.73 2.49
C GLN A 303 29.00 -10.20 2.68
N VAL A 304 29.69 -11.07 1.95
CA VAL A 304 29.62 -12.53 2.13
C VAL A 304 30.91 -12.98 2.82
N TRP A 305 30.78 -13.69 3.93
CA TRP A 305 31.93 -14.29 4.62
C TRP A 305 32.08 -15.76 4.28
N ASP A 306 30.97 -16.49 4.21
CA ASP A 306 30.91 -17.88 3.81
C ASP A 306 29.51 -18.20 3.23
N THR A 307 29.26 -19.47 2.91
CA THR A 307 27.99 -19.92 2.31
C THR A 307 26.77 -19.75 3.22
N ARG A 308 26.94 -19.51 4.52
CA ARG A 308 25.87 -19.36 5.52
C ARG A 308 25.80 -17.96 6.13
N ARG A 309 26.86 -17.17 6.00
CA ARG A 309 27.00 -15.86 6.64
C ARG A 309 27.16 -14.77 5.59
N SER A 310 26.14 -13.93 5.51
CA SER A 310 26.18 -12.69 4.75
C SER A 310 25.46 -11.57 5.48
N LEU A 311 25.94 -10.35 5.31
CA LEU A 311 25.24 -9.12 5.71
C LEU A 311 24.89 -8.34 4.45
N ALA A 312 23.62 -8.01 4.29
CA ALA A 312 23.15 -7.11 3.25
C ALA A 312 22.56 -5.86 3.92
N VAL A 313 23.09 -4.70 3.57
CA VAL A 313 22.53 -3.40 3.95
C VAL A 313 22.01 -2.75 2.68
N GLU A 314 20.75 -2.34 2.71
CA GLU A 314 20.10 -1.72 1.57
C GLU A 314 19.39 -0.43 2.00
N VAL A 315 19.42 0.55 1.11
CA VAL A 315 18.75 1.85 1.23
C VAL A 315 18.06 2.13 -0.09
#